data_AF-A0A415FCL4-F1
#
_entry.id   AF-A0A415FCL4-F1
#
_cell.length_a   1.000
_cell.length_b   1.000
_cell.length_c   1.000
_cell.angle_alpha   90.00
_cell.angle_beta   90.00
_cell.angle_gamma   90.00
#
_symmetry.space_group_name_H-M   'P 1'
#
loop_
_entity.id
_entity.type
_entity.pdbx_description
1 polymer ?
#
loop_
_entity_poly.entity_id
_entity_poly.type
_entity_poly.pdbx_seq_one_letter_code
_entity_poly.pdbx_strand_id
1 'polypeptide(L)'
;MAFDFYYQDYKDTGKAINALKAITLALVLDSKRICYPQALEQILENDKILKDPGLYTILDFSFSTFNNEKYNKLKKEIRDNYFPKISSPVRELVKLPASRVRFTKLDTISLDKKVQLIVEGKSDAEIIEHAFYVLTGQSPYWSIKPAGNESGGAIEVSKVIMNCKSLIDKNGVIIGIFDHDAKGLQEFRGLKPSVFEKYINDTVRKHISCEAYALLLPVPGEMDIYLKKDQSFNFFEIEHYFGKTFLVENDIVESTDIPEVYKIKESKKKALSKLVRGLQNKEHFIYF
;
A
#
# COMPACT_ATOMS: atom_id res chain seq x y z
N MET A 1 39.70 -23.13 15.45
CA MET A 1 38.46 -23.94 15.28
C MET A 1 37.80 -23.61 13.95
N ALA A 2 36.88 -24.46 13.46
CA ALA A 2 36.16 -24.17 12.20
C ALA A 2 35.36 -22.85 12.25
N PHE A 3 34.87 -22.47 13.43
CA PHE A 3 34.25 -21.17 13.67
C PHE A 3 35.21 -20.01 13.34
N ASP A 4 36.41 -20.01 13.92
CA ASP A 4 37.40 -18.93 13.72
C ASP A 4 37.76 -18.75 12.24
N PHE A 5 37.88 -19.86 11.51
CA PHE A 5 38.16 -19.84 10.08
C PHE A 5 37.05 -19.11 9.30
N TYR A 6 35.79 -19.51 9.46
CA TYR A 6 34.69 -18.89 8.73
C TYR A 6 34.39 -17.47 9.20
N TYR A 7 34.55 -17.19 10.48
CA TYR A 7 34.36 -15.85 11.04
C TYR A 7 35.44 -14.89 10.51
N GLN A 8 36.69 -15.33 10.43
CA GLN A 8 37.76 -14.49 9.92
C GLN A 8 37.71 -14.35 8.40
N ASP A 9 37.41 -15.42 7.67
CA ASP A 9 37.19 -15.34 6.21
C ASP A 9 36.00 -14.41 5.87
N TYR A 10 34.96 -14.37 6.69
CA TYR A 10 33.90 -13.35 6.54
C TYR A 10 34.42 -11.93 6.80
N LYS A 11 35.24 -11.71 7.83
CA LYS A 11 35.83 -10.38 8.10
C LYS A 11 36.69 -9.90 6.94
N ASP A 12 37.43 -10.81 6.31
CA ASP A 12 38.36 -10.50 5.23
C ASP A 12 37.66 -10.35 3.87
N THR A 13 36.66 -11.20 3.58
CA THR A 13 36.02 -11.25 2.24
C THR A 13 34.63 -10.61 2.17
N GLY A 14 33.97 -10.40 3.31
CA GLY A 14 32.57 -9.94 3.38
C GLY A 14 31.53 -10.94 2.85
N LYS A 15 31.91 -12.19 2.55
CA LYS A 15 30.98 -13.18 1.98
C LYS A 15 29.94 -13.65 3.00
N ALA A 16 28.67 -13.32 2.77
CA ALA A 16 27.55 -13.66 3.66
C ALA A 16 27.42 -15.17 3.97
N ILE A 17 27.79 -16.04 3.02
CA ILE A 17 27.76 -17.50 3.24
C ILE A 17 28.69 -17.96 4.37
N ASN A 18 29.81 -17.26 4.58
CA ASN A 18 30.76 -17.57 5.65
C ASN A 18 30.27 -17.04 6.99
N ALA A 19 29.62 -15.86 7.00
CA ALA A 19 28.91 -15.38 8.19
C ALA A 19 27.80 -16.35 8.62
N LEU A 20 27.03 -16.88 7.66
CA LEU A 20 26.01 -17.89 7.93
C LEU A 20 26.60 -19.13 8.58
N LYS A 21 27.68 -19.68 8.00
CA LYS A 21 28.40 -20.83 8.56
C LYS A 21 28.93 -20.54 9.97
N ALA A 22 29.48 -19.35 10.20
CA ALA A 22 29.97 -18.92 11.51
C ALA A 22 28.84 -18.81 12.54
N ILE A 23 27.68 -18.25 12.17
CA ILE A 23 26.48 -18.17 13.03
C ILE A 23 26.00 -19.58 13.40
N THR A 24 25.86 -20.48 12.42
CA THR A 24 25.42 -21.85 12.69
C THR A 24 26.38 -22.58 13.62
N LEU A 25 27.70 -22.44 13.39
CA LEU A 25 28.72 -23.02 14.26
C LEU A 25 28.67 -22.42 15.67
N ALA A 26 28.52 -21.10 15.81
CA ALA A 26 28.41 -20.44 17.10
C ALA A 26 27.21 -20.94 17.92
N LEU A 27 26.05 -21.13 17.27
CA LEU A 27 24.86 -21.69 17.91
C LEU A 27 25.05 -23.16 18.35
N VAL A 28 25.74 -23.95 17.54
CA VAL A 28 26.08 -25.34 17.89
C VAL A 28 27.05 -25.39 19.07
N LEU A 29 28.06 -24.52 19.07
CA LEU A 29 29.05 -24.40 20.13
C LEU A 29 28.44 -23.93 21.46
N ASP A 30 27.41 -23.05 21.43
CA ASP A 30 26.67 -22.62 22.62
C ASP A 30 25.67 -23.67 23.15
N SER A 31 25.55 -24.83 22.49
CA SER A 31 24.66 -25.90 22.94
C SER A 31 25.04 -26.44 24.32
N LYS A 32 24.05 -26.97 25.06
CA LYS A 32 24.24 -27.57 26.41
C LYS A 32 25.29 -28.70 26.46
N ARG A 33 25.66 -29.27 25.31
CA ARG A 33 26.68 -30.33 25.21
C ARG A 33 28.09 -29.78 25.09
N ILE A 34 28.27 -28.67 24.38
CA ILE A 34 29.60 -28.13 24.05
C ILE A 34 29.96 -26.95 24.97
N CYS A 35 28.97 -26.18 25.44
CA CYS A 35 29.12 -25.11 26.43
C CYS A 35 30.22 -24.10 26.10
N TYR A 36 30.28 -23.65 24.84
CA TYR A 36 31.24 -22.65 24.37
C TYR A 36 30.52 -21.39 23.85
N PRO A 37 30.05 -20.50 24.76
CA PRO A 37 29.27 -19.30 24.42
C PRO A 37 30.07 -18.21 23.69
N GLN A 38 31.40 -18.23 23.80
CA GLN A 38 32.28 -17.15 23.31
C GLN A 38 32.15 -16.95 21.79
N ALA A 39 31.92 -18.02 21.04
CA ALA A 39 31.69 -17.93 19.59
C ALA A 39 30.40 -17.15 19.26
N LEU A 40 29.35 -17.30 20.07
CA LEU A 40 28.10 -16.58 19.89
C LEU A 40 28.25 -15.11 20.29
N GLU A 41 28.95 -14.83 21.38
CA GLU A 41 29.27 -13.47 21.82
C GLU A 41 30.01 -12.69 20.72
N GLN A 42 31.02 -13.29 20.08
CA GLN A 42 31.74 -12.66 18.97
C GLN A 42 30.87 -12.36 17.73
N ILE A 43 29.80 -13.14 17.51
CA ILE A 43 28.81 -12.86 16.47
C ILE A 43 27.94 -11.66 16.86
N LEU A 44 27.53 -11.59 18.13
CA LEU A 44 26.68 -10.53 18.66
C LEU A 44 27.41 -9.18 18.80
N GLU A 45 28.73 -9.21 18.95
CA GLU A 45 29.57 -7.99 18.93
C GLU A 45 29.85 -7.49 17.49
N ASN A 46 29.53 -8.29 16.47
CA ASN A 46 29.83 -7.94 15.08
C ASN A 46 28.69 -7.13 14.44
N ASP A 47 28.87 -5.81 14.48
CA ASP A 47 27.99 -4.80 13.88
C ASP A 47 27.64 -5.07 12.40
N LYS A 48 28.54 -5.66 11.60
CA LYS A 48 28.27 -5.94 10.19
C LYS A 48 27.27 -7.09 10.03
N ILE A 49 27.36 -8.12 10.88
CA ILE A 49 26.44 -9.26 10.87
C ILE A 49 25.05 -8.80 11.31
N LEU A 50 24.97 -7.99 12.37
CA LEU A 50 23.70 -7.53 12.92
C LEU A 50 22.99 -6.47 12.05
N LYS A 51 23.73 -5.72 11.22
CA LYS A 51 23.16 -4.78 10.25
C LYS A 51 22.73 -5.44 8.94
N ASP A 52 23.20 -6.66 8.66
CA ASP A 52 22.75 -7.41 7.50
C ASP A 52 21.35 -8.01 7.77
N PRO A 53 20.34 -7.68 6.94
CA PRO A 53 18.97 -8.12 7.18
C PRO A 53 18.81 -9.65 7.16
N GLY A 54 19.46 -10.32 6.21
CA GLY A 54 19.33 -11.76 6.02
C GLY A 54 19.97 -12.53 7.16
N LEU A 55 21.18 -12.11 7.56
CA LEU A 55 21.88 -12.72 8.69
C LEU A 55 21.15 -12.46 10.02
N TYR A 56 20.59 -11.26 10.21
CA TYR A 56 19.76 -10.95 11.37
C TYR A 56 18.50 -11.81 11.45
N THR A 57 17.76 -11.97 10.34
CA THR A 57 16.54 -12.80 10.32
C THR A 57 16.86 -14.26 10.65
N ILE A 58 17.98 -14.78 10.15
CA ILE A 58 18.42 -16.16 10.45
C ILE A 58 18.77 -16.32 11.93
N LEU A 59 19.44 -15.33 12.52
CA LEU A 59 19.76 -15.31 13.94
C LEU A 59 18.48 -15.25 14.81
N ASP A 60 17.53 -14.39 14.45
CA ASP A 60 16.25 -14.25 15.15
C ASP A 60 15.39 -15.52 15.08
N PHE A 61 15.33 -16.14 13.89
CA PHE A 61 14.68 -17.43 13.68
C PHE A 61 15.33 -18.52 14.54
N SER A 62 16.67 -18.55 14.57
CA SER A 62 17.41 -19.52 15.37
C SER A 62 17.07 -19.39 16.86
N PHE A 63 17.10 -18.16 17.41
CA PHE A 63 16.71 -17.95 18.81
C PHE A 63 15.26 -18.31 19.11
N SER A 64 14.33 -18.08 18.17
CA SER A 64 12.94 -18.52 18.34
C SER A 64 12.78 -20.04 18.32
N THR A 65 13.65 -20.75 17.60
CA THR A 65 13.64 -22.21 17.52
C THR A 65 14.20 -22.84 18.80
N PHE A 66 15.28 -22.26 19.32
CA PHE A 66 15.89 -22.68 20.59
C PHE A 66 15.17 -21.99 21.76
N ASN A 67 13.96 -22.48 22.11
CA ASN A 67 13.10 -21.92 23.15
C ASN A 67 13.73 -22.02 24.57
N ASN A 68 14.65 -21.12 24.90
CA ASN A 68 15.39 -21.05 26.15
C ASN A 68 15.36 -19.59 26.67
N GLU A 69 15.21 -19.40 27.99
CA GLU A 69 15.20 -18.07 28.62
C GLU A 69 16.43 -17.23 28.28
N LYS A 70 17.61 -17.86 28.13
CA LYS A 70 18.84 -17.18 27.69
C LYS A 70 18.68 -16.54 26.30
N TYR A 71 18.18 -17.29 25.33
CA TYR A 71 18.00 -16.79 23.96
C TYR A 71 16.83 -15.80 23.85
N ASN A 72 15.81 -15.92 24.69
CA ASN A 72 14.73 -14.92 24.77
C ASN A 72 15.24 -13.56 25.30
N LYS A 73 16.17 -13.56 26.27
CA LYS A 73 16.84 -12.34 26.74
C LYS A 73 17.72 -11.73 25.66
N LEU A 74 18.55 -12.54 25.00
CA LEU A 74 19.41 -12.10 23.90
C LEU A 74 18.59 -11.54 22.73
N LYS A 75 17.49 -12.19 22.36
CA LYS A 75 16.56 -11.72 21.33
C LYS A 75 16.00 -10.33 21.68
N LYS A 76 15.60 -10.11 22.93
CA LYS A 76 15.11 -8.81 23.40
C LYS A 76 16.21 -7.75 23.33
N GLU A 77 17.40 -8.06 23.81
CA GLU A 77 18.54 -7.15 23.79
C GLU A 77 18.96 -6.74 22.37
N ILE A 78 19.01 -7.70 21.44
CA ILE A 78 19.36 -7.41 20.05
C ILE A 78 18.27 -6.56 19.39
N ARG A 79 17.00 -6.88 19.67
CA ARG A 79 15.87 -6.09 19.17
C ARG A 79 15.89 -4.66 19.70
N ASP A 80 16.22 -4.46 20.97
CA ASP A 80 16.18 -3.12 21.57
C ASP A 80 17.40 -2.28 21.14
N ASN A 81 18.58 -2.90 20.95
CA ASN A 81 19.84 -2.21 20.64
C ASN A 81 20.17 -2.06 19.15
N TYR A 82 19.77 -3.01 18.31
CA TYR A 82 20.21 -3.08 16.91
C TYR A 82 19.09 -2.93 15.90
N PHE A 83 17.87 -3.38 16.23
CA PHE A 83 16.72 -3.14 15.36
C PHE A 83 16.53 -1.65 15.01
N PRO A 84 16.70 -0.67 15.93
CA PRO A 84 16.61 0.75 15.61
C PRO A 84 17.71 1.25 14.65
N LYS A 85 18.85 0.57 14.60
CA LYS A 85 20.02 0.91 13.78
C LYS A 85 19.92 0.39 12.34
N ILE A 86 19.01 -0.54 12.08
CA ILE A 86 18.69 -1.02 10.73
C ILE A 86 17.98 0.10 9.94
N SER A 87 18.20 0.16 8.62
CA SER A 87 17.53 1.14 7.77
C SER A 87 15.99 1.00 7.87
N SER A 88 15.27 2.12 7.83
CA SER A 88 13.80 2.14 7.98
C SER A 88 13.09 1.16 7.03
N PRO A 89 13.48 1.04 5.74
CA PRO A 89 12.83 0.11 4.82
C PRO A 89 12.97 -1.36 5.24
N VAL A 90 14.15 -1.74 5.73
CA VAL A 90 14.41 -3.11 6.16
C VAL A 90 13.66 -3.45 7.44
N ARG A 91 13.56 -2.51 8.39
CA ARG A 91 12.77 -2.69 9.62
C ARG A 91 11.30 -3.01 9.32
N GLU A 92 10.73 -2.37 8.31
CA GLU A 92 9.36 -2.63 7.89
C GLU A 92 9.23 -4.00 7.22
N LEU A 93 10.18 -4.38 6.34
CA LEU A 93 10.21 -5.71 5.72
C LEU A 93 10.30 -6.87 6.73
N VAL A 94 11.09 -6.70 7.80
CA VAL A 94 11.21 -7.71 8.86
C VAL A 94 9.94 -7.82 9.71
N LYS A 95 9.15 -6.74 9.82
CA LYS A 95 7.91 -6.71 10.61
C LYS A 95 6.68 -7.21 9.84
N LEU A 96 6.66 -7.05 8.52
CA LEU A 96 5.49 -7.34 7.70
C LEU A 96 5.52 -8.79 7.21
N PRO A 97 4.46 -9.60 7.44
CA PRO A 97 4.32 -10.86 6.72
C PRO A 97 4.28 -10.58 5.21
N ALA A 98 4.86 -11.45 4.38
CA ALA A 98 5.01 -11.23 2.93
C ALA A 98 3.68 -10.88 2.22
N SER A 99 2.55 -11.37 2.73
CA SER A 99 1.20 -11.04 2.24
C SER A 99 0.79 -9.57 2.45
N ARG A 100 1.40 -8.87 3.41
CA ARG A 100 1.15 -7.46 3.76
C ARG A 100 2.20 -6.49 3.19
N VAL A 101 3.22 -7.00 2.49
CA VAL A 101 4.21 -6.15 1.79
C VAL A 101 3.65 -5.65 0.47
N ARG A 102 2.74 -6.42 -0.17
CA ARG A 102 2.00 -5.97 -1.37
C ARG A 102 1.23 -4.69 -1.06
N PHE A 103 1.22 -3.75 -2.00
CA PHE A 103 0.54 -2.45 -1.88
C PHE A 103 1.16 -1.47 -0.87
N THR A 104 2.40 -1.72 -0.42
CA THR A 104 3.17 -0.77 0.40
C THR A 104 4.24 -0.08 -0.43
N LYS A 105 4.84 1.01 0.07
CA LYS A 105 5.95 1.69 -0.61
C LYS A 105 7.17 0.78 -0.84
N LEU A 106 7.28 -0.34 -0.12
CA LEU A 106 8.34 -1.34 -0.25
C LEU A 106 8.11 -2.30 -1.41
N ASP A 107 6.91 -2.29 -2.00
CA ASP A 107 6.51 -3.06 -3.20
C ASP A 107 6.96 -2.36 -4.51
N THR A 108 7.83 -1.36 -4.42
CA THR A 108 8.27 -0.56 -5.57
C THR A 108 9.34 -1.25 -6.41
N ILE A 109 8.95 -2.36 -7.05
CA ILE A 109 9.35 -2.54 -8.45
C ILE A 109 8.26 -1.85 -9.27
N SER A 110 8.31 -0.52 -9.30
CA SER A 110 7.47 0.26 -10.21
C SER A 110 8.01 0.02 -11.61
N LEU A 111 7.44 -0.97 -12.30
CA LEU A 111 7.48 -0.97 -13.76
C LEU A 111 7.00 0.41 -14.23
N ASP A 112 7.64 0.96 -15.24
CA ASP A 112 7.25 2.26 -15.80
C ASP A 112 5.89 2.11 -16.50
N LYS A 113 4.81 2.23 -15.71
CA LYS A 113 3.45 1.96 -16.15
C LYS A 113 2.96 3.15 -16.94
N LYS A 114 2.63 2.90 -18.21
CA LYS A 114 2.17 3.94 -19.15
C LYS A 114 0.91 4.67 -18.70
N VAL A 115 0.05 4.04 -17.89
CA VAL A 115 -1.20 4.62 -17.41
C VAL A 115 -1.06 5.02 -15.95
N GLN A 116 -1.43 6.26 -15.63
CA GLN A 116 -1.43 6.81 -14.28
C GLN A 116 -2.82 7.33 -13.91
N LEU A 117 -3.38 6.78 -12.84
CA LEU A 117 -4.62 7.20 -12.23
C LEU A 117 -4.33 8.22 -11.12
N ILE A 118 -5.09 9.31 -11.10
CA ILE A 118 -5.08 10.33 -10.06
C ILE A 118 -6.42 10.29 -9.36
N VAL A 119 -6.44 9.99 -8.07
CA VAL A 119 -7.68 9.92 -7.28
C VAL A 119 -7.72 10.99 -6.20
N GLU A 120 -8.88 11.22 -5.61
CA GLU A 120 -9.05 12.26 -4.60
C GLU A 120 -8.25 11.97 -3.33
N GLY A 121 -8.31 10.74 -2.84
CA GLY A 121 -7.76 10.33 -1.56
C GLY A 121 -6.89 9.07 -1.61
N LYS A 122 -6.13 8.87 -0.53
CA LYS A 122 -5.32 7.66 -0.36
C LYS A 122 -6.19 6.41 -0.21
N SER A 123 -7.34 6.54 0.45
CA SER A 123 -8.29 5.43 0.64
C SER A 123 -8.76 4.89 -0.70
N ASP A 124 -9.10 5.78 -1.64
CA ASP A 124 -9.62 5.45 -2.97
C ASP A 124 -8.56 4.69 -3.77
N ALA A 125 -7.31 5.13 -3.70
CA ALA A 125 -6.19 4.45 -4.35
C ALA A 125 -6.05 3.01 -3.85
N GLU A 126 -6.09 2.83 -2.53
CA GLU A 126 -6.00 1.51 -1.89
C GLU A 126 -7.21 0.63 -2.24
N ILE A 127 -8.42 1.20 -2.30
CA ILE A 127 -9.65 0.48 -2.64
C ILE A 127 -9.63 0.00 -4.10
N ILE A 128 -9.30 0.88 -5.05
CA ILE A 128 -9.31 0.56 -6.49
C ILE A 128 -8.23 -0.47 -6.82
N GLU A 129 -7.01 -0.34 -6.28
CA GLU A 129 -5.96 -1.34 -6.47
C GLU A 129 -6.36 -2.72 -5.94
N HIS A 130 -6.93 -2.74 -4.73
CA HIS A 130 -7.32 -3.99 -4.11
C HIS A 130 -8.51 -4.64 -4.82
N ALA A 131 -9.51 -3.85 -5.24
CA ALA A 131 -10.64 -4.32 -6.03
C ALA A 131 -10.19 -4.96 -7.34
N PHE A 132 -9.31 -4.29 -8.10
CA PHE A 132 -8.75 -4.84 -9.33
C PHE A 132 -8.05 -6.18 -9.09
N TYR A 133 -7.23 -6.26 -8.04
CA TYR A 133 -6.52 -7.48 -7.69
C TYR A 133 -7.48 -8.63 -7.32
N VAL A 134 -8.51 -8.38 -6.52
CA VAL A 134 -9.49 -9.40 -6.13
C VAL A 134 -10.29 -9.91 -7.34
N LEU A 135 -10.70 -9.01 -8.24
CA LEU A 135 -11.50 -9.35 -9.41
C LEU A 135 -10.68 -10.12 -10.46
N THR A 136 -9.46 -9.69 -10.73
CA THR A 136 -8.64 -10.20 -11.85
C THR A 136 -7.60 -11.24 -11.43
N GLY A 137 -7.19 -11.25 -10.16
CA GLY A 137 -6.05 -12.04 -9.66
C GLY A 137 -4.68 -11.51 -10.13
N GLN A 138 -4.64 -10.35 -10.79
CA GLN A 138 -3.43 -9.77 -11.38
C GLN A 138 -3.07 -8.42 -10.75
N SER A 139 -1.80 -8.04 -10.87
CA SER A 139 -1.39 -6.67 -10.53
C SER A 139 -1.92 -5.68 -11.57
N PRO A 140 -2.38 -4.49 -11.16
CA PRO A 140 -2.84 -3.47 -12.10
C PRO A 140 -1.79 -3.11 -13.16
N TYR A 141 -2.20 -2.95 -14.41
CA TYR A 141 -1.32 -2.46 -15.50
C TYR A 141 -1.09 -0.94 -15.43
N TRP A 142 -1.85 -0.24 -14.57
CA TRP A 142 -1.76 1.18 -14.29
C TRP A 142 -1.13 1.44 -12.91
N SER A 143 -0.60 2.65 -12.72
CA SER A 143 -0.22 3.17 -11.40
C SER A 143 -1.34 4.07 -10.88
N ILE A 144 -1.54 4.15 -9.58
CA ILE A 144 -2.49 5.08 -8.97
C ILE A 144 -1.79 5.92 -7.92
N LYS A 145 -2.18 7.19 -7.80
CA LYS A 145 -1.73 8.06 -6.72
C LYS A 145 -2.85 9.01 -6.29
N PRO A 146 -2.94 9.35 -5.01
CA PRO A 146 -3.79 10.44 -4.57
C PRO A 146 -3.32 11.78 -5.14
N ALA A 147 -4.25 12.69 -5.38
CA ALA A 147 -3.96 14.08 -5.67
C ALA A 147 -3.52 14.77 -4.37
N GLY A 148 -2.42 15.53 -4.45
CA GLY A 148 -1.84 16.22 -3.30
C GLY A 148 -0.96 15.34 -2.41
N ASN A 149 -0.11 16.00 -1.61
CA ASN A 149 0.85 15.33 -0.72
C ASN A 149 0.32 15.15 0.72
N GLU A 150 -0.60 16.02 1.19
CA GLU A 150 -1.11 16.04 2.58
C GLU A 150 -2.63 16.22 2.67
N SER A 151 -3.22 17.02 1.78
CA SER A 151 -4.66 17.18 1.61
C SER A 151 -5.06 16.76 0.19
N GLY A 152 -5.95 15.78 0.09
CA GLY A 152 -6.53 15.33 -1.17
C GLY A 152 -7.89 15.97 -1.47
N GLY A 153 -8.53 15.52 -2.55
CA GLY A 153 -9.88 15.93 -2.94
C GLY A 153 -10.01 16.32 -4.41
N ALA A 154 -11.26 16.45 -4.87
CA ALA A 154 -11.64 16.83 -6.22
C ALA A 154 -10.88 18.05 -6.78
N ILE A 155 -10.66 19.08 -5.95
CA ILE A 155 -9.95 20.32 -6.36
C ILE A 155 -8.51 20.00 -6.77
N GLU A 156 -7.82 19.18 -5.99
CA GLU A 156 -6.43 18.82 -6.27
C GLU A 156 -6.33 17.91 -7.50
N VAL A 157 -7.28 16.99 -7.68
CA VAL A 157 -7.40 16.20 -8.92
C VAL A 157 -7.53 17.15 -10.11
N SER A 158 -8.48 18.07 -10.08
CA SER A 158 -8.70 19.08 -11.13
C SER A 158 -7.43 19.86 -11.46
N LYS A 159 -6.71 20.37 -10.45
CA LYS A 159 -5.42 21.06 -10.64
C LYS A 159 -4.35 20.20 -11.30
N VAL A 160 -4.23 18.93 -10.89
CA VAL A 160 -3.24 18.00 -11.45
C VAL A 160 -3.54 17.70 -12.91
N ILE A 161 -4.79 17.36 -13.26
CA ILE A 161 -5.14 17.06 -14.66
C ILE A 161 -5.04 18.34 -15.52
N MET A 162 -5.44 19.51 -15.02
CA MET A 162 -5.30 20.78 -15.76
C MET A 162 -3.85 21.13 -16.10
N ASN A 163 -2.89 20.72 -15.27
CA ASN A 163 -1.46 20.99 -15.45
C ASN A 163 -0.66 19.74 -15.88
N CYS A 164 -1.33 18.67 -16.32
CA CYS A 164 -0.70 17.38 -16.54
C CYS A 164 0.22 17.32 -17.78
N LYS A 165 0.20 18.35 -18.64
CA LYS A 165 0.96 18.35 -19.90
C LYS A 165 2.48 18.20 -19.69
N SER A 166 3.01 18.71 -18.58
CA SER A 166 4.43 18.53 -18.21
C SER A 166 4.73 17.18 -17.55
N LEU A 167 3.69 16.45 -17.13
CA LEU A 167 3.79 15.17 -16.43
C LEU A 167 3.63 13.96 -17.36
N ILE A 168 3.18 14.17 -18.61
CA ILE A 168 2.95 13.11 -19.58
C ILE A 168 4.20 12.93 -20.43
N ASP A 169 4.90 11.83 -20.21
CA ASP A 169 5.89 11.34 -21.17
C ASP A 169 5.22 11.04 -22.53
N LYS A 170 6.00 11.02 -23.63
CA LYS A 170 5.47 10.95 -25.01
C LYS A 170 4.40 9.85 -25.28
N ASN A 171 4.34 8.80 -24.46
CA ASN A 171 3.38 7.69 -24.56
C ASN A 171 2.59 7.43 -23.26
N GLY A 172 2.60 8.38 -22.32
CA GLY A 172 1.89 8.28 -21.04
C GLY A 172 0.41 8.63 -21.18
N VAL A 173 -0.44 8.02 -20.34
CA VAL A 173 -1.86 8.34 -20.21
C VAL A 173 -2.12 8.72 -18.75
N ILE A 174 -2.78 9.86 -18.53
CA ILE A 174 -3.21 10.27 -17.19
C ILE A 174 -4.73 10.28 -17.12
N ILE A 175 -5.30 9.66 -16.10
CA ILE A 175 -6.74 9.66 -15.85
C ILE A 175 -6.97 10.17 -14.43
N GLY A 176 -7.59 11.33 -14.28
CA GLY A 176 -8.03 11.77 -12.96
C GLY A 176 -9.49 11.41 -12.71
N ILE A 177 -9.74 10.84 -11.54
CA ILE A 177 -10.99 10.24 -11.14
C ILE A 177 -11.60 11.12 -10.04
N PHE A 178 -12.86 11.48 -10.23
CA PHE A 178 -13.65 12.28 -9.31
C PHE A 178 -14.77 11.42 -8.73
N ASP A 179 -15.06 11.58 -7.44
CA ASP A 179 -16.26 11.01 -6.86
C ASP A 179 -17.50 11.61 -7.51
N HIS A 180 -18.59 10.85 -7.57
CA HIS A 180 -19.88 11.31 -8.08
C HIS A 180 -20.70 11.97 -6.96
N ASP A 181 -20.03 12.82 -6.19
CA ASP A 181 -20.60 13.62 -5.12
C ASP A 181 -20.72 15.10 -5.57
N ALA A 182 -21.26 15.94 -4.69
CA ALA A 182 -21.43 17.35 -4.99
C ALA A 182 -20.10 18.06 -5.37
N LYS A 183 -18.96 17.71 -4.77
CA LYS A 183 -17.67 18.38 -5.02
C LYS A 183 -17.00 17.85 -6.28
N GLY A 184 -16.96 16.54 -6.47
CA GLY A 184 -16.42 15.91 -7.66
C GLY A 184 -17.16 16.36 -8.92
N LEU A 185 -18.50 16.43 -8.88
CA LEU A 185 -19.30 17.02 -9.96
C LEU A 185 -18.94 18.49 -10.23
N GLN A 186 -18.69 19.28 -9.19
CA GLN A 186 -18.37 20.71 -9.32
C GLN A 186 -17.06 20.89 -10.07
N GLU A 187 -16.03 20.18 -9.62
CA GLU A 187 -14.68 20.29 -10.19
C GLU A 187 -14.61 19.67 -11.59
N PHE A 188 -15.24 18.51 -11.80
CA PHE A 188 -15.34 17.88 -13.12
C PHE A 188 -16.05 18.78 -14.13
N ARG A 189 -17.20 19.37 -13.74
CA ARG A 189 -17.95 20.28 -14.62
C ARG A 189 -17.21 21.60 -14.86
N GLY A 190 -16.45 22.06 -13.86
CA GLY A 190 -15.63 23.26 -13.88
C GLY A 190 -14.36 23.19 -14.75
N LEU A 191 -13.98 22.00 -15.21
CA LEU A 191 -12.87 21.86 -16.17
C LEU A 191 -13.13 22.71 -17.43
N LYS A 192 -12.14 23.55 -17.78
CA LYS A 192 -12.30 24.56 -18.83
C LYS A 192 -12.51 23.91 -20.20
N PRO A 193 -13.56 24.30 -20.96
CA PRO A 193 -13.80 23.77 -22.31
C PRO A 193 -12.66 24.04 -23.31
N SER A 194 -11.85 25.08 -23.07
CA SER A 194 -10.66 25.38 -23.88
C SER A 194 -9.49 24.42 -23.66
N VAL A 195 -9.57 23.56 -22.65
CA VAL A 195 -8.53 22.60 -22.26
C VAL A 195 -9.05 21.16 -22.35
N PHE A 196 -10.32 20.94 -22.00
CA PHE A 196 -10.99 19.66 -22.02
C PHE A 196 -12.22 19.66 -22.92
N GLU A 197 -12.29 18.70 -23.83
CA GLU A 197 -13.47 18.42 -24.63
C GLU A 197 -14.33 17.32 -23.99
N LYS A 198 -15.64 17.35 -24.27
CA LYS A 198 -16.54 16.27 -23.86
C LYS A 198 -16.25 15.04 -24.73
N TYR A 199 -15.90 13.93 -24.10
CA TYR A 199 -15.59 12.67 -24.78
C TYR A 199 -16.75 11.68 -24.66
N ILE A 200 -17.24 11.47 -23.43
CA ILE A 200 -18.49 10.75 -23.14
C ILE A 200 -19.37 11.70 -22.33
N ASN A 201 -20.60 11.90 -22.79
CA ASN A 201 -21.52 12.86 -22.18
C ASN A 201 -21.62 12.66 -20.66
N ASP A 202 -21.30 13.73 -19.94
CA ASP A 202 -21.42 13.86 -18.48
C ASP A 202 -20.68 12.81 -17.63
N THR A 203 -19.73 12.05 -18.22
CA THR A 203 -18.92 11.06 -17.48
C THR A 203 -17.43 11.15 -17.81
N VAL A 204 -17.06 11.47 -19.05
CA VAL A 204 -15.63 11.55 -19.45
C VAL A 204 -15.34 12.82 -20.23
N ARG A 205 -14.28 13.52 -19.84
CA ARG A 205 -13.70 14.62 -20.60
C ARG A 205 -12.27 14.30 -21.02
N LYS A 206 -11.90 14.57 -22.26
CA LYS A 206 -10.54 14.35 -22.80
C LYS A 206 -9.82 15.69 -22.91
N HIS A 207 -8.54 15.72 -22.57
CA HIS A 207 -7.70 16.89 -22.77
C HIS A 207 -7.38 17.05 -24.26
N ILE A 208 -7.49 18.27 -24.79
CA ILE A 208 -7.45 18.52 -26.25
C ILE A 208 -6.06 18.26 -26.85
N SER A 209 -4.99 18.39 -26.06
CA SER A 209 -3.60 18.34 -26.59
C SER A 209 -2.69 17.25 -26.02
N CYS A 210 -3.22 16.34 -25.19
CA CYS A 210 -2.46 15.20 -24.67
C CYS A 210 -3.40 14.05 -24.28
N GLU A 211 -2.83 12.88 -24.01
CA GLU A 211 -3.58 11.70 -23.55
C GLU A 211 -3.91 11.81 -22.05
N ALA A 212 -4.72 12.81 -21.70
CA ALA A 212 -5.25 13.00 -20.36
C ALA A 212 -6.77 12.98 -20.35
N TYR A 213 -7.34 12.37 -19.32
CA TYR A 213 -8.76 12.16 -19.18
C TYR A 213 -9.20 12.54 -17.77
N ALA A 214 -10.38 13.16 -17.67
CA ALA A 214 -11.12 13.30 -16.44
C ALA A 214 -12.30 12.33 -16.49
N LEU A 215 -12.44 11.52 -15.45
CA LEU A 215 -13.49 10.52 -15.30
C LEU A 215 -14.27 10.84 -14.02
N LEU A 216 -15.57 10.98 -14.15
CA LEU A 216 -16.47 10.94 -13.00
C LEU A 216 -16.78 9.46 -12.71
N LEU A 217 -16.73 9.04 -11.44
CA LEU A 217 -17.02 7.66 -11.09
C LEU A 217 -18.39 7.24 -11.69
N PRO A 218 -18.43 6.12 -12.43
CA PRO A 218 -19.69 5.62 -12.96
C PRO A 218 -20.58 5.19 -11.79
N VAL A 219 -21.88 5.42 -11.90
CA VAL A 219 -22.85 4.91 -10.93
C VAL A 219 -23.47 3.66 -11.55
N PRO A 220 -23.35 2.48 -10.92
CA PRO A 220 -24.04 1.27 -11.37
C PRO A 220 -25.54 1.51 -11.47
N GLY A 221 -26.22 0.88 -12.45
CA GLY A 221 -27.65 1.12 -12.68
C GLY A 221 -28.52 0.76 -11.48
N GLU A 222 -28.12 -0.24 -10.69
CA GLU A 222 -28.77 -0.62 -9.42
C GLU A 222 -28.66 0.47 -8.34
N MET A 223 -27.79 1.46 -8.54
CA MET A 223 -27.54 2.60 -7.65
C MET A 223 -27.95 3.95 -8.27
N ASP A 224 -28.78 3.96 -9.32
CA ASP A 224 -29.29 5.18 -9.97
C ASP A 224 -30.01 6.15 -9.02
N ILE A 225 -30.43 5.66 -7.84
CA ILE A 225 -30.97 6.50 -6.76
C ILE A 225 -30.01 7.64 -6.36
N TYR A 226 -28.71 7.49 -6.59
CA TYR A 226 -27.68 8.49 -6.33
C TYR A 226 -27.61 9.60 -7.38
N LEU A 227 -28.17 9.39 -8.57
CA LEU A 227 -28.17 10.36 -9.67
C LEU A 227 -29.28 11.39 -9.48
N LYS A 228 -28.97 12.48 -8.75
CA LYS A 228 -29.92 13.57 -8.50
C LYS A 228 -29.71 14.74 -9.46
N LYS A 229 -30.80 15.34 -9.93
CA LYS A 229 -30.76 16.56 -10.77
C LYS A 229 -30.03 17.70 -10.08
N ASP A 230 -30.32 17.91 -8.81
CA ASP A 230 -29.59 18.87 -7.99
C ASP A 230 -28.28 18.25 -7.51
N GLN A 231 -27.18 18.89 -7.88
CA GLN A 231 -25.83 18.46 -7.57
C GLN A 231 -25.57 18.33 -6.07
N SER A 232 -26.20 19.16 -5.23
CA SER A 232 -26.02 19.15 -3.77
C SER A 232 -26.53 17.86 -3.11
N PHE A 233 -27.37 17.10 -3.80
CA PHE A 233 -27.93 15.83 -3.33
C PHE A 233 -27.23 14.59 -3.92
N ASN A 234 -26.13 14.76 -4.65
CA ASN A 234 -25.31 13.64 -5.11
C ASN A 234 -24.24 13.34 -4.05
N PHE A 235 -24.16 12.07 -3.63
CA PHE A 235 -23.29 11.62 -2.54
C PHE A 235 -22.49 10.37 -2.89
N PHE A 236 -22.41 10.00 -4.17
CA PHE A 236 -21.81 8.72 -4.55
C PHE A 236 -20.29 8.82 -4.59
N GLU A 237 -19.65 7.95 -3.83
CA GLU A 237 -18.21 7.88 -3.57
C GLU A 237 -17.74 6.44 -3.81
N ILE A 238 -16.43 6.22 -3.99
CA ILE A 238 -15.85 4.88 -4.25
C ILE A 238 -16.27 3.81 -3.21
N GLU A 239 -16.53 4.18 -1.97
CA GLU A 239 -16.98 3.26 -0.93
C GLU A 239 -18.37 2.66 -1.21
N HIS A 240 -19.22 3.33 -2.00
CA HIS A 240 -20.57 2.88 -2.29
C HIS A 240 -20.61 1.57 -3.08
N TYR A 241 -19.54 1.26 -3.83
CA TYR A 241 -19.40 0.04 -4.59
C TYR A 241 -19.37 -1.25 -3.75
N PHE A 242 -19.20 -1.17 -2.43
CA PHE A 242 -19.35 -2.35 -1.55
C PHE A 242 -20.80 -2.74 -1.29
N GLY A 243 -21.77 -1.92 -1.72
CA GLY A 243 -23.19 -2.18 -1.56
C GLY A 243 -23.72 -1.89 -0.16
N LYS A 244 -25.02 -1.60 -0.09
CA LYS A 244 -25.69 -1.12 1.12
C LYS A 244 -25.57 -2.08 2.32
N THR A 245 -25.82 -3.36 2.13
CA THR A 245 -25.81 -4.36 3.21
C THR A 245 -24.46 -4.39 3.92
N PHE A 246 -23.37 -4.51 3.14
CA PHE A 246 -22.01 -4.53 3.68
C PHE A 246 -21.69 -3.24 4.45
N LEU A 247 -22.06 -2.08 3.90
CA LEU A 247 -21.76 -0.79 4.50
C LEU A 247 -22.56 -0.54 5.80
N VAL A 248 -23.80 -1.01 5.88
CA VAL A 248 -24.64 -0.91 7.09
C VAL A 248 -24.12 -1.82 8.19
N GLU A 249 -23.81 -3.08 7.88
CA GLU A 249 -23.27 -4.06 8.84
C GLU A 249 -21.97 -3.59 9.49
N ASN A 250 -21.17 -2.80 8.76
CA ASN A 250 -19.89 -2.27 9.21
C ASN A 250 -19.96 -0.83 9.77
N ASP A 251 -21.16 -0.27 9.97
CA ASP A 251 -21.37 1.08 10.52
C ASP A 251 -20.62 2.19 9.73
N ILE A 252 -20.58 2.05 8.40
CA ILE A 252 -19.87 2.98 7.51
C ILE A 252 -20.76 4.13 7.03
N VAL A 253 -22.08 3.93 7.03
CA VAL A 253 -23.04 4.85 6.40
C VAL A 253 -23.90 5.59 7.41
N GLU A 254 -24.29 6.81 7.06
CA GLU A 254 -25.29 7.62 7.76
C GLU A 254 -26.50 7.88 6.85
N SER A 255 -27.68 7.96 7.45
CA SER A 255 -28.92 8.26 6.73
C SER A 255 -28.96 9.71 6.29
N THR A 256 -29.53 9.96 5.11
CA THR A 256 -29.86 11.32 4.63
C THR A 256 -31.36 11.56 4.73
N ASP A 257 -31.79 12.82 4.53
CA ASP A 257 -33.21 13.16 4.43
C ASP A 257 -33.86 12.62 3.15
N ILE A 258 -33.07 12.11 2.21
CA ILE A 258 -33.53 11.51 0.97
C ILE A 258 -33.74 10.01 1.19
N PRO A 259 -34.94 9.47 0.95
CA PRO A 259 -35.21 8.05 1.10
C PRO A 259 -34.22 7.20 0.31
N GLU A 260 -33.73 6.13 0.96
CA GLU A 260 -32.81 5.13 0.41
C GLU A 260 -31.40 5.60 0.06
N VAL A 261 -31.16 6.91 0.06
CA VAL A 261 -29.83 7.50 -0.15
C VAL A 261 -29.12 7.62 1.19
N TYR A 262 -27.91 7.08 1.23
CA TYR A 262 -27.02 7.15 2.38
C TYR A 262 -25.73 7.86 2.01
N LYS A 263 -25.05 8.40 3.03
CA LYS A 263 -23.75 9.05 2.89
C LYS A 263 -22.70 8.26 3.67
N ILE A 264 -21.45 8.31 3.21
CA ILE A 264 -20.31 7.70 3.92
C ILE A 264 -19.90 8.59 5.10
N LYS A 265 -19.73 7.98 6.27
CA LYS A 265 -19.19 8.66 7.44
C LYS A 265 -17.71 8.97 7.20
N GLU A 266 -17.37 10.25 7.11
CA GLU A 266 -16.00 10.71 6.87
C GLU A 266 -15.00 10.13 7.89
N SER A 267 -15.42 10.00 9.16
CA SER A 267 -14.61 9.41 10.24
C SER A 267 -14.28 7.92 10.06
N LYS A 268 -15.03 7.21 9.20
CA LYS A 268 -14.92 5.76 8.99
C LYS A 268 -14.20 5.37 7.69
N LYS A 269 -13.92 6.31 6.77
CA LYS A 269 -13.23 6.03 5.50
C LYS A 269 -11.90 5.28 5.68
N LYS A 270 -11.07 5.72 6.64
CA LYS A 270 -9.81 5.04 6.97
C LYS A 270 -10.00 3.64 7.55
N ALA A 271 -11.09 3.41 8.28
CA ALA A 271 -11.40 2.09 8.84
C ALA A 271 -11.86 1.14 7.73
N LEU A 272 -12.69 1.63 6.80
CA LEU A 272 -13.14 0.86 5.64
C LEU A 272 -11.95 0.45 4.76
N SER A 273 -11.04 1.35 4.40
CA SER A 273 -9.85 0.97 3.59
C SER A 273 -9.00 -0.13 4.26
N LYS A 274 -8.93 -0.17 5.60
CA LYS A 274 -8.25 -1.27 6.32
C LYS A 274 -9.04 -2.57 6.26
N LEU A 275 -10.36 -2.51 6.38
CA LEU A 275 -11.27 -3.65 6.28
C LEU A 275 -11.20 -4.28 4.88
N VAL A 276 -11.28 -3.45 3.83
CA VAL A 276 -11.25 -3.86 2.42
C VAL A 276 -10.00 -4.66 2.09
N ARG A 277 -8.83 -4.26 2.60
CA ARG A 277 -7.56 -4.99 2.41
C ARG A 277 -7.59 -6.43 2.95
N GLY A 278 -8.50 -6.74 3.87
CA GLY A 278 -8.71 -8.10 4.39
C GLY A 278 -9.68 -8.93 3.56
N LEU A 279 -10.46 -8.31 2.66
CA LEU A 279 -11.46 -9.01 1.84
C LEU A 279 -10.80 -9.69 0.64
N GLN A 280 -11.16 -10.95 0.40
CA GLN A 280 -10.68 -11.72 -0.75
C GLN A 280 -11.84 -12.32 -1.57
N ASN A 281 -13.07 -12.29 -1.05
CA ASN A 281 -14.24 -12.78 -1.77
C ASN A 281 -14.68 -11.74 -2.83
N LYS A 282 -14.80 -12.17 -4.09
CA LYS A 282 -15.23 -11.35 -5.22
C LYS A 282 -16.65 -10.80 -5.05
N GLU A 283 -17.52 -11.47 -4.30
CA GLU A 283 -18.91 -11.04 -4.08
C GLU A 283 -18.99 -9.65 -3.43
N HIS A 284 -18.00 -9.26 -2.62
CA HIS A 284 -17.94 -7.92 -2.03
C HIS A 284 -17.57 -6.82 -3.02
N PHE A 285 -17.11 -7.17 -4.23
CA PHE A 285 -16.63 -6.24 -5.25
C PHE A 285 -17.49 -6.28 -6.51
N ILE A 286 -18.72 -6.81 -6.44
CA ILE A 286 -19.57 -7.06 -7.62
C ILE A 286 -19.91 -5.79 -8.42
N TYR A 287 -19.89 -4.62 -7.78
CA TYR A 287 -20.21 -3.35 -8.42
C TYR A 287 -18.96 -2.63 -8.99
N PHE A 288 -17.74 -3.11 -8.74
CA PHE A 288 -16.49 -2.57 -9.28
C PHE A 288 -16.20 -3.09 -10.70
#